data_AF-A0A0H3NQP6-F1
#
_entry.id   AF-A0A0H3NQP6-F1
#
_cell.length_a   1.000
_cell.length_b   1.000
_cell.length_c   1.000
_cell.angle_alpha   90.00
_cell.angle_beta   90.00
_cell.angle_gamma   90.00
#
_symmetry.space_group_name_H-M   'P 1'
#
loop_
_entity.id
_entity.type
_entity.pdbx_description
1 polymer ?
#
loop_
_entity_poly.entity_id
_entity_poly.type
_entity_poly.pdbx_seq_one_letter_code
_entity_poly.pdbx_strand_id
1 'polypeptide(L)'
;MAKVPACTGLTPSQVATQVKRDFLQNRITRWEADKKGLGTDSPVVWISTVDITGKDDIWQVPLTARGKKGDKTYQVVLDCKAGTITYILPT
;
A
#
# COMPACT_ATOMS: atom_id res chain seq x y z
N MET A 1 15.30 1.00 -6.78
CA MET A 1 14.02 1.45 -6.20
C MET A 1 12.92 1.15 -7.21
N ALA A 2 11.77 0.60 -6.79
CA ALA A 2 10.65 0.38 -7.71
C ALA A 2 10.12 1.75 -8.16
N LYS A 3 10.05 2.00 -9.48
CA LYS A 3 9.45 3.21 -10.04
C LYS A 3 7.94 3.12 -9.85
N VAL A 4 7.35 4.11 -9.20
CA VAL A 4 5.90 4.23 -9.09
C VAL A 4 5.36 4.62 -10.47
N PRO A 5 4.40 3.86 -11.05
CA PRO A 5 3.74 4.27 -12.28
C PRO A 5 3.08 5.64 -12.13
N ALA A 6 3.03 6.43 -13.21
CA ALA A 6 2.36 7.73 -13.20
C ALA A 6 0.92 7.58 -12.66
N CYS A 7 0.57 8.38 -11.67
CA CYS A 7 -0.73 8.31 -10.99
C CYS A 7 -1.47 9.65 -10.87
N THR A 8 -1.03 10.65 -11.63
CA THR A 8 -1.72 11.94 -11.77
C THR A 8 -3.11 11.74 -12.35
N GLY A 9 -4.12 12.33 -11.73
CA GLY A 9 -5.52 12.25 -12.19
C GLY A 9 -6.20 10.89 -11.98
N LEU A 10 -5.60 9.98 -11.20
CA LEU A 10 -6.26 8.73 -10.84
C LEU A 10 -7.42 8.96 -9.86
N THR A 11 -8.43 8.09 -9.94
CA THR A 11 -9.51 8.00 -8.95
C THR A 11 -9.05 7.20 -7.71
N PRO A 12 -9.75 7.32 -6.57
CA PRO A 12 -9.44 6.52 -5.38
C PRO A 12 -9.39 5.01 -5.64
N SER A 13 -10.27 4.47 -6.51
CA SER A 13 -10.27 3.05 -6.86
C SER A 13 -9.05 2.63 -7.68
N GLN A 14 -8.59 3.49 -8.59
CA GLN A 14 -7.36 3.26 -9.37
C GLN A 14 -6.12 3.34 -8.48
N VAL A 15 -6.08 4.32 -7.54
CA VAL A 15 -5.04 4.44 -6.52
C VAL A 15 -4.98 3.19 -5.65
N ALA A 16 -6.13 2.69 -5.15
CA ALA A 16 -6.20 1.45 -4.37
C ALA A 16 -5.59 0.27 -5.14
N THR A 17 -5.95 0.13 -6.42
CA THR A 17 -5.45 -0.94 -7.29
C THR A 17 -3.93 -0.87 -7.46
N GLN A 18 -3.39 0.34 -7.68
CA GLN A 18 -1.96 0.57 -7.83
C GLN A 18 -1.20 0.26 -6.53
N VAL A 19 -1.67 0.76 -5.39
CA VAL A 19 -1.06 0.52 -4.07
C VAL A 19 -1.08 -0.97 -3.71
N LYS A 20 -2.20 -1.66 -3.96
CA LYS A 20 -2.33 -3.10 -3.75
C LYS A 20 -1.32 -3.90 -4.57
N ARG A 21 -1.16 -3.55 -5.86
CA ARG A 21 -0.18 -4.18 -6.75
C ARG A 21 1.26 -3.95 -6.27
N ASP A 22 1.62 -2.71 -5.92
CA ASP A 22 2.97 -2.40 -5.43
C ASP A 22 3.28 -3.17 -4.15
N PHE A 23 2.33 -3.20 -3.20
CA PHE A 23 2.52 -3.91 -1.94
C PHE A 23 2.82 -5.40 -2.16
N LEU A 24 1.95 -6.08 -2.93
CA LEU A 24 2.06 -7.52 -3.16
C LEU A 24 3.29 -7.92 -3.98
N GLN A 25 3.68 -7.10 -4.97
CA GLN A 25 4.76 -7.48 -5.90
C GLN A 25 6.14 -6.99 -5.44
N ASN A 26 6.21 -5.79 -4.88
CA ASN A 26 7.50 -5.11 -4.64
C ASN A 26 7.86 -4.97 -3.16
N ARG A 27 6.89 -5.05 -2.24
CA ARG A 27 7.12 -4.75 -0.81
C ARG A 27 7.12 -5.99 0.05
N ILE A 28 5.97 -6.63 0.21
CA ILE A 28 5.84 -7.73 1.18
C ILE A 28 6.78 -8.89 0.87
N THR A 29 7.07 -9.13 -0.41
CA THR A 29 8.06 -10.13 -0.86
C THR A 29 9.46 -9.91 -0.29
N ARG A 30 9.82 -8.65 0.05
CA ARG A 30 11.14 -8.22 0.54
C ARG A 30 11.19 -7.90 2.04
N TRP A 31 10.06 -7.80 2.72
CA TRP A 31 9.99 -7.43 4.14
C TRP A 31 9.92 -8.66 5.03
N GLU A 32 11.07 -9.27 5.33
CA GLU A 32 11.15 -10.52 6.10
C GLU A 32 10.44 -10.46 7.47
N ALA A 33 10.59 -9.34 8.19
CA ALA A 33 9.92 -9.15 9.48
C ALA A 33 8.39 -9.19 9.34
N ASP A 34 7.86 -8.58 8.29
CA ASP A 34 6.42 -8.49 8.04
C ASP A 34 5.87 -9.83 7.55
N LYS A 35 6.61 -10.54 6.69
CA LYS A 35 6.28 -11.92 6.30
C LYS A 35 6.20 -12.83 7.50
N LYS A 36 7.18 -12.73 8.42
CA LYS A 36 7.21 -13.53 9.65
C LYS A 36 6.02 -13.20 10.57
N GLY A 37 5.70 -11.91 10.70
CA GLY A 37 4.56 -11.42 11.49
C GLY A 37 3.21 -11.84 10.92
N LEU A 38 3.05 -11.78 9.60
CA LEU A 38 1.84 -12.22 8.90
C LEU A 38 1.77 -13.74 8.74
N GLY A 39 2.90 -14.45 8.83
CA GLY A 39 2.99 -15.89 8.58
C GLY A 39 2.75 -16.29 7.12
N THR A 40 2.93 -15.36 6.19
CA THR A 40 2.80 -15.57 4.72
C THR A 40 3.55 -14.48 3.97
N ASP A 41 4.04 -14.80 2.78
CA ASP A 41 4.60 -13.83 1.81
C ASP A 41 3.54 -13.25 0.86
N SER A 42 2.35 -13.85 0.85
CA SER A 42 1.24 -13.53 -0.04
C SER A 42 -0.03 -13.30 0.79
N PRO A 43 -0.10 -12.20 1.58
CA PRO A 43 -1.28 -11.89 2.39
C PRO A 43 -2.45 -11.43 1.52
N VAL A 44 -3.66 -11.53 2.07
CA VAL A 44 -4.84 -10.91 1.46
C VAL A 44 -4.83 -9.41 1.80
N VAL A 45 -4.81 -8.56 0.77
CA VAL A 45 -4.76 -7.10 0.93
C VAL A 45 -6.13 -6.46 0.72
N TRP A 46 -6.54 -5.69 1.72
CA TRP A 46 -7.76 -4.90 1.76
C TRP A 46 -7.43 -3.41 1.78
N ILE A 47 -8.10 -2.65 0.92
CA ILE A 47 -8.06 -1.20 0.87
C ILE A 47 -9.50 -0.74 0.69
N SER A 48 -9.97 0.10 1.60
CA SER A 48 -11.30 0.70 1.53
C SER A 48 -11.21 1.99 0.74
N THR A 49 -11.86 2.05 -0.43
CA THR A 49 -11.78 3.23 -1.31
C THR A 49 -12.45 4.46 -0.70
N VAL A 50 -13.37 4.28 0.24
CA VAL A 50 -14.03 5.39 0.94
C VAL A 50 -13.13 6.03 2.00
N ASP A 51 -12.13 5.30 2.50
CA ASP A 51 -11.16 5.79 3.48
C ASP A 51 -9.90 6.37 2.82
N ILE A 52 -9.83 6.34 1.48
CA ILE A 52 -8.76 6.99 0.73
C ILE A 52 -9.00 8.48 0.71
N THR A 53 -8.03 9.23 1.22
CA THR A 53 -8.02 10.68 1.11
C THR A 53 -6.91 11.11 0.18
N GLY A 54 -7.11 12.23 -0.51
CA GLY A 54 -6.08 12.76 -1.39
C GLY A 54 -6.28 14.23 -1.69
N LYS A 55 -5.17 14.95 -1.81
CA LYS A 55 -5.13 16.36 -2.22
C LYS A 55 -3.89 16.58 -3.05
N ASP A 56 -4.01 17.35 -4.13
CA ASP A 56 -2.87 17.76 -4.96
C ASP A 56 -2.04 16.58 -5.50
N ASP A 57 -2.71 15.49 -5.89
CA ASP A 57 -2.13 14.20 -6.34
C ASP A 57 -1.24 13.48 -5.29
N ILE A 58 -1.43 13.82 -4.02
CA ILE A 58 -0.85 13.08 -2.88
C ILE A 58 -1.98 12.32 -2.20
N TRP A 59 -1.86 11.00 -2.12
CA TRP A 59 -2.89 10.11 -1.61
C TRP A 59 -2.46 9.43 -0.32
N GLN A 60 -3.37 9.42 0.66
CA GLN A 60 -3.27 8.60 1.86
C GLN A 60 -4.20 7.40 1.72
N VAL A 61 -3.62 6.21 1.83
CA VAL A 61 -4.30 4.95 1.54
C VAL A 61 -4.13 4.01 2.74
N PRO A 62 -5.18 3.80 3.53
CA PRO A 62 -5.19 2.78 4.57
C PRO A 62 -5.15 1.39 3.91
N LEU A 63 -4.11 0.61 4.23
CA LEU A 63 -3.92 -0.74 3.71
C LEU A 63 -3.87 -1.73 4.86
N THR A 64 -4.70 -2.76 4.81
CA THR A 64 -4.65 -3.89 5.75
C THR A 64 -4.23 -5.16 5.02
N ALA A 65 -3.11 -5.74 5.45
CA ALA A 65 -2.62 -7.03 4.98
C ALA A 65 -3.01 -8.10 6.01
N ARG A 66 -3.82 -9.08 5.59
CA ARG A 66 -4.25 -10.21 6.41
C ARG A 66 -3.43 -11.44 6.09
N GLY A 67 -2.75 -11.96 7.10
CA GLY A 67 -1.95 -13.18 7.04
C GLY A 67 -2.55 -14.32 7.85
N LYS A 68 -1.80 -15.43 7.94
CA LYS A 68 -2.17 -16.60 8.75
C LYS A 68 -1.99 -16.36 10.25
N LYS A 69 -1.05 -15.49 10.63
CA LYS A 69 -0.69 -15.19 12.03
C LYS A 69 -1.32 -13.91 12.57
N GLY A 70 -1.97 -13.12 11.71
CA GLY A 70 -2.60 -11.87 12.10
C GLY A 70 -2.72 -10.88 10.95
N ASP A 71 -3.26 -9.72 11.28
CA ASP A 71 -3.42 -8.60 10.37
C ASP A 71 -2.34 -7.55 10.65
N LYS A 72 -1.93 -6.81 9.62
CA LYS A 72 -1.02 -5.68 9.72
C LYS A 72 -1.54 -4.51 8.89
N THR A 73 -1.71 -3.37 9.53
CA THR A 73 -2.22 -2.15 8.89
C THR A 73 -1.08 -1.19 8.62
N TYR A 74 -1.14 -0.54 7.47
CA TYR A 74 -0.19 0.45 6.99
C TYR A 74 -0.96 1.71 6.59
N GLN A 75 -0.39 2.87 6.88
CA GLN A 75 -0.76 4.11 6.22
C GLN A 75 0.18 4.31 5.04
N VAL A 76 -0.36 4.21 3.83
CA VAL A 76 0.43 4.35 2.60
C VAL A 76 0.29 5.77 2.08
N VAL A 77 1.41 6.42 1.83
CA VAL A 77 1.47 7.73 1.17
C VAL A 77 1.96 7.52 -0.25
N LEU A 78 1.09 7.78 -1.23
CA LEU A 78 1.43 7.78 -2.65
C LEU A 78 1.52 9.22 -3.13
N ASP A 79 2.74 9.69 -3.39
CA ASP A 79 3.01 11.00 -3.97
C ASP A 79 3.23 10.83 -5.48
N CYS A 80 2.21 11.17 -6.25
CA CYS A 80 2.27 11.03 -7.71
C CYS A 80 3.16 12.07 -8.38
N LYS A 81 3.42 13.21 -7.72
CA LYS A 81 4.30 14.26 -8.25
C LYS A 81 5.77 13.87 -8.08
N ALA A 82 6.11 13.35 -6.90
CA ALA A 82 7.46 12.85 -6.62
C ALA A 82 7.70 11.44 -7.19
N GLY A 83 6.63 10.71 -7.57
CA GLY A 83 6.73 9.32 -8.01
C GLY A 83 7.18 8.39 -6.88
N THR A 84 6.75 8.67 -5.64
CA THR A 84 7.15 7.90 -4.46
C THR A 84 5.95 7.22 -3.78
N ILE A 85 6.23 6.10 -3.13
CA ILE A 85 5.25 5.36 -2.33
C ILE A 85 5.91 4.94 -1.03
N THR A 86 5.32 5.36 0.08
CA THR A 86 5.86 5.16 1.42
C THR A 86 4.84 4.41 2.26
N TYR A 87 5.31 3.44 3.04
CA TYR A 87 4.47 2.62 3.91
C TYR A 87 4.86 2.89 5.35
N ILE A 88 3.92 3.42 6.12
CA ILE A 88 4.13 3.82 7.51
C ILE A 88 3.34 2.85 8.39
N LEU A 89 4.01 2.27 9.38
CA LEU A 89 3.30 1.52 10.42
C LEU A 89 2.66 2.51 11.39
N PRO A 90 1.39 2.31 11.77
CA PRO A 90 0.80 3.11 12.84
C PRO A 90 1.64 2.89 14.11
N THR A 91 2.14 4.00 14.67
CA THR A 91 2.83 4.07 15.96
C THR A 91 1.88 3.81 17.11
#